data_AF-D0NUJ5-F1
#
_entry.id   AF-D0NUJ5-F1
#
_cell.length_a   1.000
_cell.length_b   1.000
_cell.length_c   1.000
_cell.angle_alpha   90.00
_cell.angle_beta   90.00
_cell.angle_gamma   90.00
#
_symmetry.space_group_name_H-M   'P 1'
#
loop_
_entity.id
_entity.type
_entity.pdbx_description
1 polymer ?
#
loop_
_entity_poly.entity_id
_entity_poly.type
_entity_poly.pdbx_seq_one_letter_code
_entity_poly.pdbx_strand_id
1 'polypeptide(L)'
;MEEATDVMAITRVDLTAERTWKQFRSDFYPEEVSLVQFGLTHDKIEPSMVVCDFEVGLQKAAQVQFPDADIVGCYFHFKQACRRKMKALSLPESEVLIAMSKGCLDMLTVIPHEKIKDEGIKFVKGKIRDTCVAKSIRIRGRFCGQWNLTETEHYTLYNNLWGAHDDPKGTQCTGLDSARGSNIAWHTNYSWKGSKLQVKSFANAPLKFDKVPLAKVKSIPPTIKYEFESKGKVVANVAYDLFTTSTPNGDAEYEIMVWLAAIGRAGPISATEKPIKTGVNVGGVNFNLYHGKNGNMTVYSYVASKQTNSFSADFKQFFRKLPAKVL
;
A
#
# COMPACT_ATOMS: atom_id res chain seq x y z
N MET A 1 14.71 50.06 -10.33
CA MET A 1 15.38 50.17 -9.03
C MET A 1 14.37 49.95 -7.92
N GLU A 2 14.41 48.89 -7.13
CA GLU A 2 14.99 47.54 -7.25
C GLU A 2 14.40 46.74 -6.06
N GLU A 3 14.10 45.45 -6.18
CA GLU A 3 14.94 44.33 -5.69
C GLU A 3 15.42 44.46 -4.21
N ALA A 4 15.36 43.43 -3.35
CA ALA A 4 15.16 42.01 -3.59
C ALA A 4 14.49 41.24 -2.40
N THR A 5 14.18 39.97 -2.68
CA THR A 5 14.10 38.80 -1.78
C THR A 5 15.32 38.64 -0.84
N ASP A 6 15.37 37.81 0.22
CA ASP A 6 14.45 36.77 0.75
C ASP A 6 14.40 36.90 2.32
N VAL A 7 14.31 35.94 3.26
CA VAL A 7 14.38 34.47 3.36
C VAL A 7 13.34 33.95 4.38
N MET A 8 12.86 32.72 4.25
CA MET A 8 12.09 32.03 5.31
C MET A 8 12.86 31.87 6.64
N ALA A 9 12.13 31.97 7.77
CA ALA A 9 12.53 31.37 9.04
C ALA A 9 11.37 30.60 9.70
N ILE A 10 11.30 29.28 9.49
CA ILE A 10 10.38 28.40 10.25
C ILE A 10 11.03 28.08 11.59
N THR A 11 10.78 28.90 12.61
CA THR A 11 11.26 28.66 13.97
C THR A 11 10.15 28.89 15.00
N ARG A 12 9.74 27.78 15.64
CA ARG A 12 8.80 27.68 16.78
C ARG A 12 7.41 28.31 16.62
N VAL A 13 6.41 27.44 16.58
CA VAL A 13 5.01 27.81 16.83
C VAL A 13 4.83 27.97 18.35
N ASP A 14 5.21 29.14 18.89
CA ASP A 14 4.98 29.49 20.30
C ASP A 14 3.52 29.95 20.57
N LEU A 15 2.58 29.47 19.75
CA LEU A 15 1.13 29.53 20.01
C LEU A 15 0.73 28.32 20.85
N THR A 16 0.89 28.45 22.16
CA THR A 16 0.28 27.52 23.12
C THR A 16 -1.24 27.48 22.94
N ALA A 17 -1.88 26.37 23.33
CA ALA A 17 -3.34 26.26 23.29
C ALA A 17 -4.02 27.41 24.06
N GLU A 18 -3.39 27.91 25.13
CA GLU A 18 -3.84 29.06 25.91
C GLU A 18 -3.84 30.38 25.11
N ARG A 19 -2.81 30.65 24.30
CA ARG A 19 -2.76 31.85 23.43
C ARG A 19 -3.87 31.81 22.38
N THR A 20 -4.00 30.68 21.70
CA THR A 20 -5.07 30.46 20.71
C THR A 20 -6.46 30.54 21.35
N TRP A 21 -6.65 30.00 22.56
CA TRP A 21 -7.92 30.06 23.28
C TRP A 21 -8.27 31.48 23.75
N LYS A 22 -7.30 32.24 24.29
CA LYS A 22 -7.49 33.65 24.64
C LYS A 22 -7.94 34.48 23.43
N GLN A 23 -7.39 34.20 22.25
CA GLN A 23 -7.73 34.88 20.99
C GLN A 23 -9.10 34.46 20.38
N PHE A 24 -9.69 33.33 20.81
CA PHE A 24 -11.09 33.01 20.52
C PHE A 24 -12.05 33.49 21.64
N ARG A 25 -11.56 33.64 22.87
CA ARG A 25 -12.40 34.03 24.01
C ARG A 25 -12.91 35.47 23.90
N SER A 26 -12.03 36.41 23.52
CA SER A 26 -12.32 37.84 23.37
C SER A 26 -13.55 38.13 22.51
N ASP A 27 -13.77 37.28 21.51
CA ASP A 27 -14.72 37.53 20.44
C ASP A 27 -16.12 36.91 20.73
N PHE A 28 -16.23 36.06 21.77
CA PHE A 28 -17.41 35.21 21.99
C PHE A 28 -17.88 35.04 23.44
N TYR A 29 -17.07 35.33 24.47
CA TYR A 29 -17.44 35.06 25.87
C TYR A 29 -17.01 36.16 26.86
N PRO A 30 -17.89 36.61 27.78
CA PRO A 30 -17.56 37.63 28.78
C PRO A 30 -16.49 37.20 29.79
N GLU A 31 -15.94 38.16 30.53
CA GLU A 31 -14.75 37.97 31.38
C GLU A 31 -14.99 37.07 32.62
N GLU A 32 -16.24 36.91 33.05
CA GLU A 32 -16.63 36.27 34.32
C GLU A 32 -16.30 34.77 34.42
N VAL A 33 -16.00 34.08 33.30
CA VAL A 33 -15.59 32.67 33.32
C VAL A 33 -14.14 32.55 33.85
N SER A 34 -13.99 32.18 35.12
CA SER A 34 -12.67 31.95 35.73
C SER A 34 -12.01 30.68 35.17
N LEU A 35 -10.78 30.81 34.66
CA LEU A 35 -9.93 29.67 34.31
C LEU A 35 -9.03 29.36 35.51
N VAL A 36 -9.22 28.21 36.16
CA VAL A 36 -8.32 27.74 37.22
C VAL A 36 -7.06 27.17 36.58
N GLN A 37 -5.99 27.95 36.60
CA GLN A 37 -4.70 27.59 36.01
C GLN A 37 -3.86 26.80 37.04
N PHE A 38 -4.09 25.49 37.13
CA PHE A 38 -3.36 24.62 38.05
C PHE A 38 -1.88 24.50 37.67
N GLY A 39 -1.02 25.22 38.39
CA GLY A 39 0.37 24.86 38.56
C GLY A 39 0.51 23.58 39.39
N LEU A 40 1.70 22.97 39.38
CA LEU A 40 1.99 21.73 40.11
C LEU A 40 1.97 21.95 41.63
N THR A 41 0.80 21.80 42.27
CA THR A 41 0.73 21.68 43.72
C THR A 41 1.20 20.29 44.16
N HIS A 42 1.58 20.14 45.43
CA HIS A 42 2.01 18.85 46.00
C HIS A 42 0.81 18.02 46.52
N ASP A 43 -0.41 18.43 46.17
CA ASP A 43 -1.64 17.79 46.65
C ASP A 43 -1.98 16.54 45.83
N LYS A 44 -2.59 15.57 46.50
CA LYS A 44 -3.00 14.30 45.88
C LYS A 44 -4.27 14.52 45.04
N ILE A 45 -4.09 14.77 43.75
CA ILE A 45 -5.20 14.99 42.81
C ILE A 45 -5.96 13.66 42.57
N GLU A 46 -7.28 13.70 42.72
CA GLU A 46 -8.20 12.61 42.40
C GLU A 46 -9.14 13.09 41.27
N PRO A 47 -8.74 12.97 39.99
CA PRO A 47 -9.50 13.48 38.86
C PRO A 47 -10.63 12.52 38.49
N SER A 48 -11.83 13.02 38.20
CA SER A 48 -12.93 12.20 37.69
C SER A 48 -12.75 11.77 36.22
N MET A 49 -11.88 12.45 35.46
CA MET A 49 -11.59 12.15 34.06
C MET A 49 -10.15 12.52 33.72
N VAL A 50 -9.46 11.66 32.96
CA VAL A 50 -8.11 11.91 32.43
C VAL A 50 -8.15 11.83 30.91
N VAL A 51 -7.85 12.95 30.24
CA VAL A 51 -7.80 13.01 28.78
C VAL A 51 -6.36 12.82 28.29
N CYS A 52 -6.08 11.70 27.62
CA CYS A 52 -4.73 11.35 27.16
C CYS A 52 -4.74 10.74 25.74
N ASP A 53 -3.59 10.55 25.10
CA ASP A 53 -3.51 9.96 23.76
C ASP A 53 -4.11 8.54 23.70
N PHE A 54 -4.52 8.11 22.49
CA PHE A 54 -4.92 6.73 22.19
C PHE A 54 -3.69 5.79 22.12
N GLU A 55 -2.86 5.84 23.14
CA GLU A 55 -1.70 4.96 23.35
C GLU A 55 -2.02 4.08 24.56
N VAL A 56 -1.96 2.77 24.37
CA VAL A 56 -2.44 1.77 25.35
C VAL A 56 -1.56 1.71 26.60
N GLY A 57 -0.27 2.00 26.49
CA GLY A 57 0.63 2.15 27.63
C GLY A 57 0.25 3.37 28.49
N LEU A 58 0.09 4.54 27.86
CA LEU A 58 -0.30 5.77 28.53
C LEU A 58 -1.69 5.68 29.18
N GLN A 59 -2.68 5.10 28.50
CA GLN A 59 -4.02 4.87 29.06
C GLN A 59 -3.98 3.93 30.28
N LYS A 60 -3.18 2.85 30.23
CA LYS A 60 -2.98 1.96 31.38
C LYS A 60 -2.22 2.63 32.53
N ALA A 61 -1.20 3.43 32.24
CA ALA A 61 -0.47 4.18 33.25
C ALA A 61 -1.38 5.20 33.95
N ALA A 62 -2.24 5.89 33.20
CA ALA A 62 -3.25 6.79 33.74
C ALA A 62 -4.27 6.06 34.64
N GLN A 63 -4.80 4.91 34.21
CA GLN A 63 -5.72 4.11 35.05
C GLN A 63 -5.03 3.54 36.31
N VAL A 64 -3.75 3.18 36.25
CA VAL A 64 -2.99 2.72 37.43
C VAL A 64 -2.75 3.86 38.41
N GLN A 65 -2.52 5.09 37.92
CA GLN A 65 -2.31 6.27 38.75
C GLN A 65 -3.63 6.83 39.32
N PHE A 66 -4.72 6.71 38.58
CA PHE A 66 -6.06 7.22 38.92
C PHE A 66 -7.12 6.13 38.62
N PRO A 67 -7.31 5.15 39.54
CA PRO A 67 -8.18 4.00 39.30
C PRO A 67 -9.64 4.37 39.00
N ASP A 68 -10.15 5.38 39.70
CA ASP A 68 -11.55 5.81 39.67
C ASP A 68 -11.84 6.89 38.60
N ALA A 69 -10.88 7.16 37.71
CA ALA A 69 -11.00 8.18 36.66
C ALA A 69 -11.43 7.60 35.30
N ASP A 70 -12.33 8.29 34.60
CA ASP A 70 -12.67 7.98 33.21
C ASP A 70 -11.48 8.33 32.29
N ILE A 71 -10.85 7.32 31.68
CA ILE A 71 -9.72 7.52 30.75
C ILE A 71 -10.24 7.76 29.33
N VAL A 72 -10.23 9.03 28.90
CA VAL A 72 -10.80 9.46 27.62
C VAL A 72 -9.70 9.73 26.59
N GLY A 73 -9.78 9.05 25.44
CA GLY A 73 -8.82 9.25 24.35
C GLY A 73 -8.95 10.64 23.70
N CYS A 74 -7.84 11.38 23.66
CA CYS A 74 -7.76 12.72 23.08
C CYS A 74 -7.97 12.67 21.56
N TYR A 75 -9.20 12.98 21.13
CA TYR A 75 -9.58 12.93 19.72
C TYR A 75 -8.71 13.84 18.81
N PHE A 76 -8.24 14.97 19.33
CA PHE A 76 -7.32 15.86 18.61
C PHE A 76 -5.99 15.18 18.28
N HIS A 77 -5.38 14.46 19.23
CA HIS A 77 -4.13 13.74 19.01
C HIS A 77 -4.32 12.47 18.17
N PHE A 78 -5.47 11.79 18.26
CA PHE A 78 -5.86 10.76 17.29
C PHE A 78 -5.88 11.31 15.85
N LYS A 79 -6.58 12.43 15.62
CA LYS A 79 -6.62 13.09 14.31
C LYS A 79 -5.21 13.47 13.83
N GLN A 80 -4.34 14.00 14.71
CA GLN A 80 -2.93 14.25 14.37
C GLN A 80 -2.16 12.97 14.03
N ALA A 81 -2.31 11.88 14.79
CA ALA A 81 -1.64 10.61 14.52
C ALA A 81 -2.06 10.04 13.15
N CYS A 82 -3.35 10.08 12.83
CA CYS A 82 -3.86 9.77 11.49
C CYS A 82 -3.21 10.67 10.42
N ARG A 83 -3.13 12.00 10.64
CA ARG A 83 -2.44 12.92 9.70
C ARG A 83 -0.98 12.55 9.50
N ARG A 84 -0.22 12.28 10.58
CA ARG A 84 1.18 11.85 10.53
C ARG A 84 1.35 10.55 9.74
N LYS A 85 0.49 9.55 9.96
CA LYS A 85 0.51 8.28 9.22
C LYS A 85 0.15 8.45 7.74
N MET A 86 -0.89 9.21 7.43
CA MET A 86 -1.28 9.52 6.04
C MET A 86 -0.19 10.29 5.27
N LYS A 87 0.53 11.19 5.94
CA LYS A 87 1.71 11.89 5.41
C LYS A 87 2.87 10.94 5.14
N ALA A 88 3.20 10.05 6.09
CA ALA A 88 4.24 9.04 5.89
C ALA A 88 3.93 8.08 4.72
N LEU A 89 2.64 7.82 4.45
CA LEU A 89 2.18 7.02 3.30
C LEU A 89 2.16 7.80 1.98
N SER A 90 2.54 9.08 1.95
CA SER A 90 2.54 9.93 0.74
C SER A 90 1.18 10.01 0.03
N LEU A 91 0.10 10.12 0.82
CA LEU A 91 -1.23 10.47 0.32
C LEU A 91 -1.29 11.98 -0.04
N PRO A 92 -2.03 12.38 -1.11
CA PRO A 92 -2.13 13.77 -1.53
C PRO A 92 -2.60 14.72 -0.42
N GLU A 93 -2.08 15.94 -0.34
CA GLU A 93 -2.49 16.92 0.69
C GLU A 93 -3.99 17.17 0.66
N SER A 94 -4.59 17.22 -0.54
CA SER A 94 -6.03 17.36 -0.77
C SER A 94 -6.86 16.22 -0.15
N GLU A 95 -6.47 14.96 -0.34
CA GLU A 95 -7.10 13.80 0.30
C GLU A 95 -6.94 13.85 1.83
N VAL A 96 -5.74 14.21 2.32
CA VAL A 96 -5.46 14.32 3.77
C VAL A 96 -6.26 15.44 4.42
N LEU A 97 -6.40 16.60 3.78
CA LEU A 97 -7.23 17.71 4.27
C LEU A 97 -8.72 17.32 4.32
N ILE A 98 -9.19 16.52 3.36
CA ILE A 98 -10.56 15.97 3.38
C ILE A 98 -10.75 14.98 4.53
N ALA A 99 -9.84 14.01 4.70
CA ALA A 99 -9.89 13.08 5.84
C ALA A 99 -9.86 13.78 7.20
N MET A 100 -9.14 14.90 7.29
CA MET A 100 -9.02 15.73 8.49
C MET A 100 -10.16 16.73 8.71
N SER A 101 -11.06 16.92 7.74
CA SER A 101 -12.17 17.88 7.82
C SER A 101 -13.22 17.52 8.89
N LYS A 102 -14.13 18.45 9.19
CA LYS A 102 -15.27 18.23 10.12
C LYS A 102 -16.30 17.30 9.48
N GLY A 103 -16.88 16.44 10.29
CA GLY A 103 -17.82 15.40 9.89
C GLY A 103 -17.17 14.24 9.13
N CYS A 104 -15.84 14.08 9.18
CA CYS A 104 -15.13 12.98 8.53
C CYS A 104 -14.65 11.95 9.57
N LEU A 105 -13.36 11.96 9.95
CA LEU A 105 -12.83 11.08 11.02
C LEU A 105 -13.53 11.27 12.38
N ASP A 106 -14.20 12.42 12.59
CA ASP A 106 -14.94 12.76 13.81
C ASP A 106 -16.29 12.04 13.90
N MET A 107 -16.84 11.54 12.79
CA MET A 107 -18.04 10.71 12.87
C MET A 107 -17.77 9.33 13.48
N LEU A 108 -16.50 8.94 13.69
CA LEU A 108 -16.16 7.71 14.41
C LEU A 108 -16.43 7.81 15.92
N THR A 109 -16.51 9.01 16.51
CA THR A 109 -16.74 9.18 17.96
C THR A 109 -18.22 9.10 18.35
N VAL A 110 -19.13 9.05 17.37
CA VAL A 110 -20.58 8.93 17.57
C VAL A 110 -21.14 7.60 17.05
N ILE A 111 -20.26 6.64 16.77
CA ILE A 111 -20.60 5.28 16.32
C ILE A 111 -20.25 4.30 17.45
N PRO A 112 -21.17 3.40 17.86
CA PRO A 112 -20.89 2.37 18.86
C PRO A 112 -19.62 1.56 18.55
N HIS A 113 -18.83 1.24 19.58
CA HIS A 113 -17.47 0.76 19.43
C HIS A 113 -17.36 -0.49 18.54
N GLU A 114 -18.27 -1.44 18.72
CA GLU A 114 -18.39 -2.67 17.96
C GLU A 114 -18.70 -2.44 16.46
N LYS A 115 -19.35 -1.31 16.13
CA LYS A 115 -19.67 -0.88 14.75
C LYS A 115 -18.55 -0.07 14.08
N ILE A 116 -17.60 0.50 14.85
CA ILE A 116 -16.54 1.37 14.29
C ILE A 116 -15.75 0.65 13.19
N LYS A 117 -15.35 -0.61 13.44
CA LYS A 117 -14.46 -1.39 12.56
C LYS A 117 -15.00 -1.57 11.14
N ASP A 118 -16.27 -1.92 11.00
CA ASP A 118 -16.87 -2.32 9.73
C ASP A 118 -17.87 -1.28 9.17
N GLU A 119 -18.72 -0.67 10.01
CA GLU A 119 -19.65 0.38 9.60
C GLU A 119 -18.97 1.76 9.60
N GLY A 120 -18.25 2.11 10.67
CA GLY A 120 -17.60 3.42 10.82
C GLY A 120 -16.49 3.67 9.80
N ILE A 121 -15.57 2.72 9.63
CA ILE A 121 -14.52 2.80 8.60
C ILE A 121 -15.12 2.84 7.18
N LYS A 122 -16.25 2.16 6.94
CA LYS A 122 -16.96 2.22 5.65
C LYS A 122 -17.59 3.59 5.41
N PHE A 123 -18.22 4.19 6.43
CA PHE A 123 -18.75 5.57 6.37
C PHE A 123 -17.65 6.59 6.05
N VAL A 124 -16.53 6.57 6.79
CA VAL A 124 -15.42 7.51 6.57
C VAL A 124 -14.82 7.35 5.17
N LYS A 125 -14.61 6.11 4.69
CA LYS A 125 -14.13 5.84 3.33
C LYS A 125 -15.10 6.30 2.24
N GLY A 126 -16.41 6.23 2.49
CA GLY A 126 -17.44 6.83 1.64
C GLY A 126 -17.29 8.34 1.59
N LYS A 127 -17.40 9.01 2.75
CA LYS A 127 -17.41 10.47 2.82
C LYS A 127 -16.13 11.14 2.31
N ILE A 128 -14.96 10.52 2.48
CA ILE A 128 -13.72 10.98 1.82
C ILE A 128 -13.86 10.93 0.30
N ARG A 129 -14.33 9.80 -0.26
CA ARG A 129 -14.54 9.63 -1.70
C ARG A 129 -15.53 10.67 -2.23
N ASP A 130 -16.68 10.80 -1.59
CA ASP A 130 -17.77 11.66 -2.05
C ASP A 130 -17.34 13.14 -2.02
N THR A 131 -16.59 13.55 -0.99
CA THR A 131 -16.01 14.90 -0.88
C THR A 131 -14.90 15.15 -1.92
N CYS A 132 -14.07 14.14 -2.23
CA CYS A 132 -13.07 14.27 -3.30
C CYS A 132 -13.74 14.40 -4.68
N VAL A 133 -14.77 13.60 -4.97
CA VAL A 133 -15.55 13.67 -6.23
C VAL A 133 -16.22 15.04 -6.37
N ALA A 134 -16.90 15.52 -5.32
CA ALA A 134 -17.54 16.84 -5.32
C ALA A 134 -16.58 18.03 -5.46
N LYS A 135 -15.28 17.81 -5.25
CA LYS A 135 -14.20 18.82 -5.41
C LYS A 135 -13.29 18.54 -6.62
N SER A 136 -13.67 17.62 -7.50
CA SER A 136 -12.87 17.18 -8.66
C SER A 136 -11.45 16.70 -8.30
N ILE A 137 -11.21 16.30 -7.05
CA ILE A 137 -9.93 15.76 -6.59
C ILE A 137 -9.84 14.31 -7.07
N ARG A 138 -8.90 14.05 -8.00
CA ARG A 138 -8.59 12.71 -8.49
C ARG A 138 -7.98 11.87 -7.36
N ILE A 139 -8.85 11.16 -6.64
CA ILE A 139 -8.49 10.07 -5.74
C ILE A 139 -7.58 9.09 -6.50
N ARG A 140 -6.58 8.50 -5.84
CA ARG A 140 -5.95 7.27 -6.35
C ARG A 140 -6.96 6.11 -6.32
N GLY A 141 -7.78 6.05 -7.36
CA GLY A 141 -8.95 5.19 -7.42
C GLY A 141 -8.60 3.71 -7.49
N ARG A 142 -9.33 2.89 -6.73
CA ARG A 142 -9.50 1.47 -7.02
C ARG A 142 -10.29 1.32 -8.32
N PHE A 143 -9.78 0.56 -9.27
CA PHE A 143 -10.41 0.27 -10.55
C PHE A 143 -10.66 -1.23 -10.73
N CYS A 144 -11.77 -1.59 -11.39
CA CYS A 144 -12.25 -2.97 -11.46
C CYS A 144 -12.50 -3.48 -12.90
N GLY A 145 -12.45 -2.61 -13.92
CA GLY A 145 -12.64 -3.03 -15.31
C GLY A 145 -11.48 -3.89 -15.82
N GLN A 146 -11.76 -4.74 -16.81
CA GLN A 146 -10.83 -5.75 -17.34
C GLN A 146 -9.45 -5.17 -17.72
N TRP A 147 -9.46 -4.08 -18.49
CA TRP A 147 -8.28 -3.40 -19.03
C TRP A 147 -8.02 -2.05 -18.34
N ASN A 148 -8.62 -1.81 -17.17
CA ASN A 148 -8.36 -0.58 -16.42
C ASN A 148 -6.92 -0.56 -15.89
N LEU A 149 -6.35 0.64 -15.85
CA LEU A 149 -5.00 0.92 -15.40
C LEU A 149 -4.94 2.26 -14.67
N THR A 150 -3.84 2.51 -13.96
CA THR A 150 -3.41 3.86 -13.60
C THR A 150 -1.90 3.98 -13.81
N GLU A 151 -1.45 5.19 -14.14
CA GLU A 151 -0.05 5.45 -14.40
C GLU A 151 0.65 6.15 -13.24
N THR A 152 1.97 5.98 -13.21
CA THR A 152 2.94 6.73 -12.42
C THR A 152 4.09 7.16 -13.37
N GLU A 153 5.09 7.84 -12.83
CA GLU A 153 6.29 8.26 -13.56
C GLU A 153 7.04 7.05 -14.18
N HIS A 154 7.34 6.02 -13.39
CA HIS A 154 8.13 4.87 -13.83
C HIS A 154 7.34 3.57 -14.03
N TYR A 155 6.06 3.52 -13.68
CA TYR A 155 5.24 2.30 -13.80
C TYR A 155 3.86 2.58 -14.35
N THR A 156 3.30 1.61 -15.07
CA THR A 156 1.84 1.53 -15.33
C THR A 156 1.29 0.36 -14.53
N LEU A 157 0.27 0.58 -13.70
CA LEU A 157 -0.38 -0.45 -12.89
C LEU A 157 -1.67 -0.91 -13.58
N TYR A 158 -1.74 -2.19 -13.98
CA TYR A 158 -2.87 -2.77 -14.71
C TYR A 158 -3.71 -3.70 -13.83
N ASN A 159 -5.03 -3.76 -14.09
CA ASN A 159 -5.91 -4.79 -13.54
C ASN A 159 -5.74 -6.12 -14.30
N ASN A 160 -5.68 -6.04 -15.64
CA ASN A 160 -5.34 -7.11 -16.58
C ASN A 160 -6.11 -8.43 -16.34
N LEU A 161 -7.45 -8.39 -16.49
CA LEU A 161 -8.33 -9.55 -16.30
C LEU A 161 -8.52 -10.36 -17.60
N TRP A 162 -7.42 -10.68 -18.29
CA TRP A 162 -7.44 -11.30 -19.63
C TRP A 162 -8.22 -12.63 -19.66
N GLY A 163 -8.10 -13.45 -18.63
CA GLY A 163 -8.78 -14.74 -18.46
C GLY A 163 -10.14 -14.66 -17.75
N ALA A 164 -10.72 -13.47 -17.55
CA ALA A 164 -11.99 -13.31 -16.83
C ALA A 164 -13.18 -14.02 -17.51
N HIS A 165 -13.07 -14.34 -18.80
CA HIS A 165 -14.08 -15.08 -19.54
C HIS A 165 -14.31 -16.51 -19.00
N ASP A 166 -13.32 -17.10 -18.33
CA ASP A 166 -13.43 -18.42 -17.65
C ASP A 166 -14.16 -18.33 -16.29
N ASP A 167 -14.48 -17.11 -15.81
CA ASP A 167 -15.41 -16.90 -14.69
C ASP A 167 -16.17 -15.56 -14.83
N PRO A 168 -17.26 -15.50 -15.62
CA PRO A 168 -18.04 -14.28 -15.82
C PRO A 168 -18.76 -13.73 -14.57
N LYS A 169 -18.67 -14.41 -13.42
CA LYS A 169 -19.23 -13.97 -12.12
C LYS A 169 -18.14 -13.62 -11.10
N GLY A 170 -16.88 -13.83 -11.45
CA GLY A 170 -15.75 -13.43 -10.63
C GLY A 170 -15.50 -11.93 -10.68
N THR A 171 -14.77 -11.42 -9.69
CA THR A 171 -14.52 -9.98 -9.52
C THR A 171 -13.06 -9.75 -9.14
N GLN A 172 -12.48 -8.66 -9.65
CA GLN A 172 -11.15 -8.21 -9.25
C GLN A 172 -11.01 -6.70 -9.39
N CYS A 173 -10.48 -6.06 -8.35
CA CYS A 173 -10.19 -4.63 -8.34
C CYS A 173 -8.78 -4.36 -7.83
N THR A 174 -8.05 -3.53 -8.56
CA THR A 174 -6.67 -3.14 -8.28
C THR A 174 -6.63 -1.64 -7.93
N GLY A 175 -5.68 -1.21 -7.10
CA GLY A 175 -5.56 0.18 -6.65
C GLY A 175 -4.12 0.56 -6.32
N LEU A 176 -3.74 1.79 -6.66
CA LEU A 176 -2.44 2.38 -6.36
C LEU A 176 -2.49 3.06 -4.98
N ASP A 177 -1.69 2.62 -4.03
CA ASP A 177 -1.62 3.22 -2.70
C ASP A 177 -0.62 4.39 -2.68
N SER A 178 0.61 4.15 -3.13
CA SER A 178 1.63 5.19 -3.25
C SER A 178 2.64 4.96 -4.38
N ALA A 179 3.29 6.05 -4.81
CA ALA A 179 4.43 6.03 -5.71
C ALA A 179 5.39 7.16 -5.30
N ARG A 180 6.70 6.88 -5.24
CA ARG A 180 7.73 7.87 -4.87
C ARG A 180 9.08 7.47 -5.47
N GLY A 181 9.48 8.14 -6.56
CA GLY A 181 10.58 7.68 -7.40
C GLY A 181 10.35 6.23 -7.83
N SER A 182 11.41 5.43 -7.95
CA SER A 182 11.37 4.01 -8.33
C SER A 182 10.74 3.06 -7.31
N ASN A 183 9.83 3.54 -6.45
CA ASN A 183 9.09 2.73 -5.49
C ASN A 183 7.58 2.90 -5.73
N ILE A 184 6.87 1.78 -5.82
CA ILE A 184 5.41 1.71 -5.97
C ILE A 184 4.83 0.78 -4.91
N ALA A 185 3.73 1.19 -4.28
CA ALA A 185 2.91 0.36 -3.41
C ALA A 185 1.48 0.33 -3.95
N TRP A 186 0.92 -0.87 -4.07
CA TRP A 186 -0.39 -1.12 -4.66
C TRP A 186 -0.99 -2.40 -4.10
N HIS A 187 -2.31 -2.56 -4.26
CA HIS A 187 -3.05 -3.74 -3.86
C HIS A 187 -3.98 -4.23 -4.97
N THR A 188 -4.28 -5.52 -4.96
CA THR A 188 -5.39 -6.10 -5.71
C THR A 188 -6.25 -6.96 -4.78
N ASN A 189 -7.55 -7.00 -5.02
CA ASN A 189 -8.53 -7.76 -4.24
C ASN A 189 -9.40 -8.51 -5.24
N TYR A 190 -9.54 -9.83 -5.10
CA TYR A 190 -10.26 -10.66 -6.07
C TYR A 190 -11.08 -11.79 -5.44
N SER A 191 -12.02 -12.30 -6.22
CA SER A 191 -12.82 -13.50 -5.95
C SER A 191 -13.10 -14.21 -7.27
N TRP A 192 -12.39 -15.32 -7.50
CA TRP A 192 -12.52 -16.16 -8.70
C TRP A 192 -12.95 -17.59 -8.33
N LYS A 193 -13.78 -18.21 -9.16
CA LYS A 193 -14.42 -19.54 -8.98
C LYS A 193 -14.41 -20.43 -10.22
N GLY A 194 -13.93 -19.94 -11.36
CA GLY A 194 -13.81 -20.71 -12.63
C GLY A 194 -12.81 -21.86 -12.59
N SER A 195 -12.33 -22.28 -13.77
CA SER A 195 -11.41 -23.42 -13.90
C SER A 195 -10.16 -23.29 -13.03
N LYS A 196 -9.79 -24.39 -12.36
CA LYS A 196 -8.63 -24.44 -11.45
C LYS A 196 -7.28 -24.34 -12.17
N LEU A 197 -7.25 -24.57 -13.48
CA LEU A 197 -6.04 -24.60 -14.30
C LEU A 197 -5.87 -23.35 -15.18
N GLN A 198 -6.90 -22.51 -15.30
CA GLN A 198 -6.85 -21.29 -16.12
C GLN A 198 -6.57 -20.05 -15.27
N VAL A 199 -5.58 -19.27 -15.69
CA VAL A 199 -5.26 -17.96 -15.10
C VAL A 199 -6.34 -16.96 -15.48
N LYS A 200 -6.93 -16.27 -14.50
CA LYS A 200 -8.03 -15.31 -14.70
C LYS A 200 -7.54 -13.89 -15.02
N SER A 201 -6.35 -13.56 -14.55
CA SER A 201 -5.79 -12.22 -14.59
C SER A 201 -4.30 -12.24 -14.25
N PHE A 202 -3.59 -11.18 -14.61
CA PHE A 202 -2.27 -10.89 -14.05
C PHE A 202 -2.17 -9.39 -13.74
N ALA A 203 -2.76 -8.96 -12.62
CA ALA A 203 -2.62 -7.59 -12.14
C ALA A 203 -1.14 -7.32 -11.82
N ASN A 204 -0.54 -6.34 -12.48
CA ASN A 204 0.91 -6.17 -12.50
C ASN A 204 1.31 -4.70 -12.73
N ALA A 205 2.55 -4.37 -12.35
CA ALA A 205 3.11 -3.02 -12.42
C ALA A 205 4.41 -2.99 -13.24
N PRO A 206 4.34 -3.14 -14.58
CA PRO A 206 5.50 -3.07 -15.47
C PRO A 206 6.22 -1.73 -15.35
N LEU A 207 7.54 -1.81 -15.35
CA LEU A 207 8.43 -0.65 -15.46
C LEU A 207 8.29 -0.02 -16.85
N LYS A 208 8.30 1.32 -16.91
CA LYS A 208 8.42 2.11 -18.13
C LYS A 208 9.90 2.31 -18.46
N PHE A 209 10.36 1.70 -19.55
CA PHE A 209 11.73 1.84 -20.05
C PHE A 209 11.78 1.47 -21.53
N ASP A 210 12.73 2.03 -22.28
CA ASP A 210 13.01 1.62 -23.66
C ASP A 210 13.63 0.22 -23.70
N LYS A 211 13.32 -0.58 -24.73
CA LYS A 211 13.87 -1.94 -24.88
C LYS A 211 15.41 -1.90 -25.00
N VAL A 212 16.11 -2.33 -23.94
CA VAL A 212 17.59 -2.41 -23.91
C VAL A 212 18.07 -3.82 -24.27
N PRO A 213 19.01 -4.01 -25.22
CA PRO A 213 19.65 -5.30 -25.47
C PRO A 213 20.30 -5.86 -24.20
N LEU A 214 20.01 -7.12 -23.85
CA LEU A 214 20.40 -7.71 -22.57
C LEU A 214 21.92 -7.67 -22.31
N ALA A 215 22.74 -7.71 -23.36
CA ALA A 215 24.20 -7.52 -23.26
C ALA A 215 24.59 -6.16 -22.66
N LYS A 216 23.88 -5.07 -23.02
CA LYS A 216 24.16 -3.69 -22.56
C LYS A 216 23.65 -3.38 -21.14
N VAL A 217 22.65 -4.12 -20.66
CA VAL A 217 22.11 -3.95 -19.29
C VAL A 217 23.20 -4.26 -18.26
N LYS A 218 23.45 -3.35 -17.31
CA LYS A 218 24.48 -3.58 -16.26
C LYS A 218 23.95 -4.44 -15.11
N SER A 219 22.77 -4.11 -14.60
CA SER A 219 22.11 -4.77 -13.46
C SER A 219 20.59 -4.59 -13.60
N ILE A 220 19.81 -5.49 -13.01
CA ILE A 220 18.34 -5.37 -12.89
C ILE A 220 17.99 -5.68 -11.43
N PRO A 221 17.99 -4.70 -10.49
CA PRO A 221 17.93 -4.99 -9.05
C PRO A 221 16.57 -4.63 -8.40
N PRO A 222 15.45 -5.29 -8.75
CA PRO A 222 14.17 -5.00 -8.11
C PRO A 222 14.16 -5.50 -6.66
N THR A 223 13.36 -4.84 -5.83
CA THR A 223 13.04 -5.28 -4.47
C THR A 223 11.53 -5.28 -4.31
N ILE A 224 11.00 -6.35 -3.74
CA ILE A 224 9.57 -6.49 -3.44
C ILE A 224 9.39 -6.98 -2.01
N LYS A 225 8.42 -6.41 -1.29
CA LYS A 225 7.79 -7.01 -0.12
C LYS A 225 6.29 -7.04 -0.38
N TYR A 226 5.65 -8.17 -0.12
CA TYR A 226 4.20 -8.32 -0.26
C TYR A 226 3.62 -9.17 0.88
N GLU A 227 2.36 -8.91 1.18
CA GLU A 227 1.52 -9.70 2.08
C GLU A 227 0.37 -10.27 1.23
N PHE A 228 -0.08 -11.49 1.54
CA PHE A 228 -1.11 -12.20 0.77
C PHE A 228 -2.09 -12.86 1.75
N GLU A 229 -3.32 -12.37 1.75
CA GLU A 229 -4.41 -12.89 2.57
C GLU A 229 -5.47 -13.55 1.69
N SER A 230 -6.06 -14.66 2.17
CA SER A 230 -7.11 -15.36 1.42
C SER A 230 -8.17 -15.96 2.34
N LYS A 231 -9.45 -15.78 1.98
CA LYS A 231 -10.58 -16.44 2.66
C LYS A 231 -10.87 -17.77 1.99
N GLY A 232 -10.38 -18.86 2.58
CA GLY A 232 -10.53 -20.22 2.06
C GLY A 232 -9.40 -20.65 1.12
N LYS A 233 -9.65 -21.69 0.32
CA LYS A 233 -8.66 -22.29 -0.59
C LYS A 233 -8.57 -21.48 -1.89
N VAL A 234 -7.41 -20.89 -2.16
CA VAL A 234 -7.09 -20.18 -3.42
C VAL A 234 -5.90 -20.83 -4.11
N VAL A 235 -5.84 -20.71 -5.44
CA VAL A 235 -4.70 -21.10 -6.28
C VAL A 235 -4.19 -19.82 -6.94
N ALA A 236 -2.91 -19.49 -6.73
CA ALA A 236 -2.31 -18.24 -7.22
C ALA A 236 -0.77 -18.34 -7.23
N ASN A 237 -0.11 -17.45 -7.96
CA ASN A 237 1.31 -17.19 -7.79
C ASN A 237 1.54 -15.75 -7.31
N VAL A 238 2.78 -15.46 -6.92
CA VAL A 238 3.29 -14.08 -6.88
C VAL A 238 4.61 -14.11 -7.62
N ALA A 239 4.68 -13.42 -8.75
CA ALA A 239 5.78 -13.55 -9.70
C ALA A 239 6.20 -12.20 -10.30
N TYR A 240 7.49 -12.10 -10.60
CA TYR A 240 7.96 -11.21 -11.67
C TYR A 240 7.81 -11.94 -13.00
N ASP A 241 7.61 -11.17 -14.06
CA ASP A 241 7.47 -11.63 -15.44
C ASP A 241 8.30 -10.73 -16.34
N LEU A 242 9.11 -11.32 -17.23
CA LEU A 242 10.12 -10.62 -18.03
C LEU A 242 10.18 -11.22 -19.44
N PHE A 243 9.94 -10.40 -20.46
CA PHE A 243 9.94 -10.82 -21.86
C PHE A 243 11.22 -10.40 -22.58
N THR A 244 11.74 -11.25 -23.47
CA THR A 244 12.82 -10.90 -24.41
C THR A 244 12.45 -11.25 -25.85
N THR A 245 13.13 -10.59 -26.79
CA THR A 245 12.95 -10.72 -28.23
C THR A 245 14.24 -10.35 -28.95
N SER A 246 14.51 -11.00 -30.08
CA SER A 246 15.67 -10.78 -30.94
C SER A 246 15.70 -9.41 -31.62
N THR A 247 14.54 -8.74 -31.77
CA THR A 247 14.43 -7.46 -32.48
C THR A 247 13.67 -6.40 -31.67
N PRO A 248 14.02 -5.10 -31.73
CA PRO A 248 13.35 -4.07 -30.94
C PRO A 248 11.83 -3.98 -31.18
N ASN A 249 11.37 -4.27 -32.39
CA ASN A 249 9.95 -4.18 -32.75
C ASN A 249 9.25 -5.55 -32.84
N GLY A 250 9.95 -6.64 -32.52
CA GLY A 250 9.39 -7.98 -32.55
C GLY A 250 8.51 -8.31 -31.34
N ASP A 251 7.67 -9.32 -31.54
CA ASP A 251 6.96 -10.05 -30.48
C ASP A 251 7.94 -10.73 -29.52
N ALA A 252 7.46 -11.10 -28.33
CA ALA A 252 8.26 -11.87 -27.38
C ALA A 252 8.57 -13.28 -27.89
N GLU A 253 9.80 -13.73 -27.70
CA GLU A 253 10.30 -15.07 -28.05
C GLU A 253 10.53 -15.92 -26.80
N TYR A 254 10.87 -15.27 -25.67
CA TYR A 254 11.08 -15.90 -24.38
C TYR A 254 10.35 -15.12 -23.27
N GLU A 255 9.83 -15.87 -22.31
CA GLU A 255 9.14 -15.41 -21.10
C GLU A 255 9.93 -15.97 -19.90
N ILE A 256 10.51 -15.11 -19.06
CA ILE A 256 11.35 -15.48 -17.91
C ILE A 256 10.62 -15.06 -16.63
N MET A 257 9.89 -16.00 -16.02
CA MET A 257 9.18 -15.75 -14.79
C MET A 257 10.01 -16.07 -13.54
N VAL A 258 9.85 -15.28 -12.48
CA VAL A 258 10.46 -15.53 -11.16
C VAL A 258 9.36 -15.54 -10.10
N TRP A 259 8.87 -16.72 -9.74
CA TRP A 259 7.77 -16.93 -8.80
C TRP A 259 8.32 -17.00 -7.38
N LEU A 260 7.92 -16.04 -6.56
CA LEU A 260 8.20 -15.99 -5.11
C LEU A 260 7.19 -16.80 -4.28
N ALA A 261 6.03 -17.13 -4.87
CA ALA A 261 5.01 -17.99 -4.25
C ALA A 261 4.33 -18.88 -5.30
N ALA A 262 3.98 -20.10 -4.88
CA ALA A 262 3.17 -21.08 -5.62
C ALA A 262 2.02 -21.54 -4.70
N ILE A 263 1.02 -20.67 -4.54
CA ILE A 263 -0.06 -20.79 -3.56
C ILE A 263 -1.09 -21.80 -4.05
N GLY A 264 -1.55 -22.68 -3.15
CA GLY A 264 -2.61 -23.65 -3.47
C GLY A 264 -2.23 -24.74 -4.47
N ARG A 265 -0.92 -24.98 -4.71
CA ARG A 265 -0.36 -25.81 -5.79
C ARG A 265 -0.53 -25.21 -7.20
N ALA A 266 -0.47 -23.88 -7.35
CA ALA A 266 -0.27 -23.26 -8.65
C ALA A 266 1.02 -23.80 -9.31
N GLY A 267 0.93 -24.30 -10.54
CA GLY A 267 2.04 -24.86 -11.30
C GLY A 267 2.50 -23.93 -12.44
N PRO A 268 3.81 -23.81 -12.70
CA PRO A 268 4.32 -23.08 -13.86
C PRO A 268 4.07 -23.85 -15.17
N ILE A 269 4.24 -23.16 -16.30
CA ILE A 269 4.28 -23.81 -17.62
C ILE A 269 5.48 -24.77 -17.65
N SER A 270 5.23 -26.06 -17.86
CA SER A 270 6.27 -27.09 -17.94
C SER A 270 5.94 -28.17 -18.96
N ALA A 271 6.89 -28.49 -19.84
CA ALA A 271 6.77 -29.56 -20.84
C ALA A 271 6.85 -30.98 -20.25
N THR A 272 7.25 -31.12 -18.98
CA THR A 272 7.47 -32.43 -18.33
C THR A 272 6.90 -32.52 -16.92
N GLU A 273 6.15 -31.50 -16.48
CA GLU A 273 5.68 -31.25 -15.10
C GLU A 273 6.78 -31.19 -14.01
N LYS A 274 8.04 -31.47 -14.37
CA LYS A 274 9.21 -31.55 -13.49
C LYS A 274 10.16 -30.38 -13.75
N PRO A 275 10.95 -29.95 -12.77
CA PRO A 275 11.98 -28.94 -12.99
C PRO A 275 13.15 -29.54 -13.79
N ILE A 276 13.67 -28.79 -14.76
CA ILE A 276 14.90 -29.12 -15.48
C ILE A 276 16.16 -28.84 -14.66
N LYS A 277 16.04 -28.03 -13.60
CA LYS A 277 17.12 -27.78 -12.64
C LYS A 277 16.55 -27.39 -11.28
N THR A 278 16.99 -28.05 -10.21
CA THR A 278 16.63 -27.73 -8.83
C THR A 278 17.72 -26.92 -8.14
N GLY A 279 17.42 -26.30 -7.00
CA GLY A 279 18.43 -25.66 -6.15
C GLY A 279 19.15 -24.46 -6.79
N VAL A 280 18.53 -23.77 -7.75
CA VAL A 280 19.10 -22.59 -8.38
C VAL A 280 19.07 -21.43 -7.39
N ASN A 281 20.16 -21.20 -6.66
CA ASN A 281 20.23 -20.08 -5.71
C ASN A 281 20.38 -18.73 -6.43
N VAL A 282 19.53 -17.76 -6.11
CA VAL A 282 19.65 -16.34 -6.50
C VAL A 282 19.16 -15.49 -5.34
N GLY A 283 19.93 -14.48 -4.91
CA GLY A 283 19.55 -13.61 -3.79
C GLY A 283 19.31 -14.36 -2.46
N GLY A 284 20.02 -15.48 -2.24
CA GLY A 284 19.83 -16.35 -1.07
C GLY A 284 18.65 -17.31 -1.18
N VAL A 285 17.72 -17.11 -2.11
CA VAL A 285 16.55 -17.97 -2.33
C VAL A 285 16.87 -19.08 -3.32
N ASN A 286 16.47 -20.31 -3.00
CA ASN A 286 16.58 -21.46 -3.90
C ASN A 286 15.34 -21.56 -4.79
N PHE A 287 15.56 -21.66 -6.10
CA PHE A 287 14.51 -21.83 -7.11
C PHE A 287 14.63 -23.17 -7.83
N ASN A 288 13.50 -23.72 -8.23
CA ASN A 288 13.38 -24.82 -9.17
C ASN A 288 13.02 -24.22 -10.55
N LEU A 289 13.83 -24.48 -11.57
CA LEU A 289 13.62 -24.00 -12.93
C LEU A 289 12.80 -25.01 -13.73
N TYR A 290 11.67 -24.54 -14.27
CA TYR A 290 10.80 -25.25 -15.21
C TYR A 290 10.91 -24.62 -16.61
N HIS A 291 10.49 -25.35 -17.64
CA HIS A 291 10.48 -24.85 -19.02
C HIS A 291 9.32 -25.40 -19.84
N GLY A 292 8.79 -24.62 -20.78
CA GLY A 292 7.78 -25.09 -21.72
C GLY A 292 7.51 -24.09 -22.86
N LYS A 293 6.37 -24.27 -23.54
CA LYS A 293 5.91 -23.38 -24.63
C LYS A 293 4.58 -22.73 -24.28
N ASN A 294 4.43 -21.47 -24.68
CA ASN A 294 3.21 -20.67 -24.59
C ASN A 294 2.96 -20.04 -25.97
N GLY A 295 2.21 -20.75 -26.83
CA GLY A 295 2.25 -20.50 -28.28
C GLY A 295 3.68 -20.60 -28.81
N ASN A 296 4.15 -19.55 -29.48
CA ASN A 296 5.53 -19.46 -29.98
C ASN A 296 6.57 -19.22 -28.88
N MET A 297 6.18 -18.58 -27.76
CA MET A 297 7.12 -18.19 -26.69
C MET A 297 7.70 -19.40 -25.95
N THR A 298 8.98 -19.34 -25.61
CA THR A 298 9.64 -20.31 -24.73
C THR A 298 9.63 -19.78 -23.30
N VAL A 299 8.86 -20.43 -22.43
CA VAL A 299 8.68 -20.00 -21.04
C VAL A 299 9.69 -20.70 -20.15
N TYR A 300 10.39 -19.93 -19.32
CA TYR A 300 11.27 -20.40 -18.25
C TYR A 300 10.80 -19.84 -16.91
N SER A 301 10.35 -20.70 -16.00
CA SER A 301 9.84 -20.27 -14.69
C SER A 301 10.76 -20.74 -13.57
N TYR A 302 11.38 -19.79 -12.88
CA TYR A 302 12.09 -20.02 -11.62
C TYR A 302 11.07 -19.97 -10.47
N VAL A 303 10.73 -21.12 -9.87
CA VAL A 303 9.78 -21.19 -8.76
C VAL A 303 10.50 -21.41 -7.44
N ALA A 304 10.34 -20.48 -6.49
CA ALA A 304 10.99 -20.56 -5.19
C ALA A 304 10.57 -21.83 -4.43
N SER A 305 11.54 -22.57 -3.89
CA SER A 305 11.29 -23.85 -3.18
C SER A 305 10.55 -23.65 -1.85
N LYS A 306 10.43 -22.41 -1.36
CA LYS A 306 9.61 -21.97 -0.23
C LYS A 306 9.04 -20.58 -0.57
N GLN A 307 7.81 -20.30 -0.12
CA GLN A 307 7.22 -18.97 -0.30
C GLN A 307 8.10 -17.89 0.33
N THR A 308 8.34 -16.82 -0.43
CA THR A 308 9.24 -15.72 -0.08
C THR A 308 8.48 -14.41 -0.14
N ASN A 309 8.06 -13.87 1.01
CA ASN A 309 7.26 -12.63 1.11
C ASN A 309 8.08 -11.32 0.96
N SER A 310 9.42 -11.42 0.94
CA SER A 310 10.33 -10.30 0.73
C SER A 310 11.55 -10.76 -0.06
N PHE A 311 11.87 -10.13 -1.19
CA PHE A 311 12.96 -10.54 -2.08
C PHE A 311 13.67 -9.34 -2.69
N SER A 312 15.00 -9.42 -2.79
CA SER A 312 15.86 -8.46 -3.46
C SER A 312 17.04 -9.21 -4.09
N ALA A 313 17.29 -9.00 -5.38
CA ALA A 313 18.38 -9.64 -6.12
C ALA A 313 18.65 -8.90 -7.43
N ASP A 314 19.85 -9.06 -8.00
CA ASP A 314 20.10 -8.69 -9.41
C ASP A 314 19.59 -9.80 -10.34
N PHE A 315 18.55 -9.50 -11.12
CA PHE A 315 17.90 -10.43 -12.02
C PHE A 315 18.77 -10.84 -13.20
N LYS A 316 19.89 -10.15 -13.50
CA LYS A 316 20.92 -10.70 -14.40
C LYS A 316 21.45 -12.06 -13.93
N GLN A 317 21.30 -12.42 -12.66
CA GLN A 317 21.62 -13.75 -12.16
C GLN A 317 20.68 -14.84 -12.69
N PHE A 318 19.41 -14.56 -12.98
CA PHE A 318 18.49 -15.53 -13.60
C PHE A 318 18.85 -15.79 -15.05
N PHE A 319 19.03 -14.72 -15.85
CA PHE A 319 19.47 -14.83 -17.25
C PHE A 319 20.80 -15.61 -17.37
N ARG A 320 21.79 -15.37 -16.50
CA ARG A 320 23.05 -16.15 -16.41
C ARG A 320 22.89 -17.61 -15.98
N LYS A 321 21.70 -18.05 -15.56
CA LYS A 321 21.39 -19.39 -15.05
C LYS A 321 20.35 -20.13 -15.92
N LEU A 322 20.03 -19.59 -17.10
CA LEU A 322 19.30 -20.31 -18.15
C LEU A 322 20.24 -21.33 -18.87
N PRO A 323 19.69 -22.30 -19.61
CA PRO A 323 20.47 -23.17 -20.49
C PRO A 323 21.28 -22.37 -21.54
N ALA A 324 22.46 -22.87 -21.93
CA ALA A 324 23.44 -22.18 -22.77
C ALA A 324 23.07 -22.07 -24.28
N LYS A 325 21.78 -21.95 -24.60
CA LYS A 325 21.22 -21.78 -25.96
C LYS A 325 19.96 -20.88 -25.97
N VAL A 326 19.83 -19.98 -24.99
CA VAL A 326 18.59 -19.23 -24.71
C VAL A 326 18.77 -17.71 -24.84
N LEU A 327 20.01 -17.22 -24.80
CA LEU A 327 20.43 -15.81 -24.81
C LEU A 327 21.80 -15.65 -25.48
#